data_AF-A0A520H0J4-F1
#
_entry.id   AF-A0A520H0J4-F1
#
_cell.length_a   1.000
_cell.length_b   1.000
_cell.length_c   1.000
_cell.angle_alpha   90.00
_cell.angle_beta   90.00
_cell.angle_gamma   90.00
#
_symmetry.space_group_name_H-M   'P 1'
#
loop_
_entity.id
_entity.type
_entity.pdbx_description
1 polymer ?
#
loop_
_entity_poly.entity_id
_entity_poly.type
_entity_poly.pdbx_seq_one_letter_code
_entity_poly.pdbx_strand_id
1 'polypeptide(L)' 'PQLVAYVSHFMMLEPGDVITTGTPPGVGLGMKPPRYLKAGDEMIVRIEGLGEQRQPVIAFDDWTAKVSAGEPTN' A
#
# COMPACT_ATOMS: atom_id res chain seq x y z
N PRO A 1 13.79 -15.33 -8.92
CA PRO A 1 13.45 -16.04 -10.18
C PRO A 1 12.07 -16.73 -10.18
N GLN A 2 11.69 -17.44 -9.10
CA GLN A 2 10.46 -18.24 -9.08
C GLN A 2 9.16 -17.43 -9.25
N LEU A 3 9.02 -16.27 -8.61
CA LEU A 3 7.80 -15.45 -8.73
C LEU A 3 7.56 -14.95 -10.17
N VAL A 4 8.59 -14.39 -10.81
CA VAL A 4 8.52 -13.91 -12.20
C VAL A 4 8.18 -15.06 -13.14
N ALA A 5 8.87 -16.21 -12.99
CA ALA A 5 8.62 -17.39 -13.80
C ALA A 5 7.20 -17.93 -13.62
N TYR A 6 6.71 -18.01 -12.39
CA TYR A 6 5.37 -18.51 -12.11
C TYR A 6 4.28 -17.59 -12.66
N VAL A 7 4.37 -16.27 -12.41
CA VAL A 7 3.37 -15.30 -12.90
C VAL A 7 3.33 -15.26 -14.43
N SER A 8 4.49 -15.31 -15.09
CA SER A 8 4.57 -15.27 -16.56
C SER A 8 4.03 -16.51 -17.29
N HIS A 9 3.67 -17.59 -16.58
CA HIS A 9 2.93 -18.70 -17.18
C HIS A 9 1.45 -18.36 -17.43
N PHE A 10 0.91 -17.39 -16.69
CA PHE A 10 -0.53 -17.08 -16.72
C PHE A 10 -0.84 -15.74 -17.39
N MET A 11 0.15 -14.85 -17.49
CA MET A 11 0.00 -13.54 -18.12
C MET A 11 1.32 -13.02 -18.70
N MET A 12 1.23 -12.08 -19.64
CA MET A 12 2.38 -11.35 -20.14
C MET A 12 2.83 -10.32 -19.10
N LEU A 13 4.15 -10.18 -18.89
CA LEU A 13 4.75 -9.12 -18.10
C LEU A 13 5.45 -8.14 -19.04
N GLU A 14 5.20 -6.86 -18.86
CA GLU A 14 5.78 -5.77 -19.65
C GLU A 14 6.85 -5.01 -18.84
N PRO A 15 7.82 -4.35 -19.51
CA PRO A 15 8.77 -3.47 -18.84
C PRO A 15 8.04 -2.37 -18.06
N GLY A 16 8.27 -2.32 -16.74
CA GLY A 16 7.62 -1.37 -15.84
C GLY A 16 6.58 -2.02 -14.92
N ASP A 17 6.19 -3.27 -15.18
CA ASP A 17 5.30 -4.00 -14.28
C ASP A 17 5.94 -4.23 -12.90
N VAL A 18 5.10 -4.13 -11.86
CA VAL A 18 5.51 -4.26 -10.46
C VAL A 18 4.87 -5.48 -9.81
N ILE A 19 5.69 -6.38 -9.28
CA ILE A 19 5.25 -7.53 -8.48
C ILE A 19 5.49 -7.23 -7.00
N THR A 20 4.41 -7.18 -6.21
CA THR A 20 4.52 -7.10 -4.74
C THR A 20 4.70 -8.50 -4.17
N THR A 21 5.85 -8.78 -3.56
CA THR A 21 6.28 -10.15 -3.23
C THR A 21 5.70 -10.71 -1.93
N GLY A 22 4.69 -10.07 -1.37
CA GLY A 22 4.06 -10.43 -0.10
C GLY A 22 4.62 -9.70 1.12
N THR A 23 3.95 -9.90 2.26
CA THR A 23 4.30 -9.32 3.57
C THR A 23 4.55 -10.42 4.60
N PRO A 24 5.50 -10.23 5.54
CA PRO A 24 5.65 -11.12 6.69
C PRO A 24 4.41 -11.12 7.61
N PRO A 25 4.33 -12.05 8.58
CA PRO A 25 3.31 -12.04 9.62
C PRO A 25 3.32 -10.75 10.44
N GLY A 26 2.17 -10.39 11.02
CA GLY A 26 2.03 -9.20 11.87
C GLY A 26 1.07 -8.13 11.32
N VAL A 27 0.41 -8.39 10.20
CA VAL A 27 -0.68 -7.53 9.73
C VAL A 27 -1.79 -7.44 10.79
N GLY A 28 -2.38 -6.26 10.93
CA GLY A 28 -3.30 -5.95 12.02
C GLY A 28 -4.56 -6.83 12.08
N LEU A 29 -4.99 -7.40 10.95
CA LEU A 29 -6.06 -8.41 10.88
C LEU A 29 -5.73 -9.67 11.72
N GLY A 30 -4.46 -10.05 11.81
CA GLY A 30 -4.01 -11.23 12.57
C GLY A 30 -3.84 -10.98 14.07
N MET A 31 -3.99 -9.75 14.55
CA MET A 31 -3.87 -9.41 15.97
C MET A 31 -5.14 -9.77 16.76
N LYS A 32 -5.01 -9.93 18.09
CA LYS A 32 -6.14 -10.15 19.01
C LYS A 32 -6.08 -9.12 20.15
N PRO A 33 -6.94 -8.08 20.17
CA PRO A 33 -7.96 -7.76 19.16
C PRO A 33 -7.35 -7.34 17.82
N PRO A 34 -8.08 -7.47 16.69
CA PRO A 34 -7.63 -6.94 15.41
C PRO A 34 -7.40 -5.43 15.48
N ARG A 35 -6.37 -4.95 14.78
CA ARG A 35 -6.02 -3.54 14.73
C ARG A 35 -6.02 -3.06 13.29
N TYR A 36 -6.91 -2.13 12.96
CA TYR A 36 -6.94 -1.49 11.64
C TYR A 36 -6.38 -0.08 11.71
N LEU A 37 -6.05 0.48 10.54
CA LEU A 37 -5.66 1.88 10.41
C LEU A 37 -6.83 2.79 10.79
N LYS A 38 -6.51 3.90 11.45
CA LYS A 38 -7.47 4.97 11.78
C LYS A 38 -6.91 6.33 11.33
N ALA A 39 -7.80 7.30 11.18
CA ALA A 39 -7.41 8.67 10.88
C ALA A 39 -6.40 9.20 11.91
N GLY A 40 -5.34 9.83 11.42
CA GLY A 40 -4.23 10.34 12.22
C GLY A 40 -3.12 9.34 12.49
N ASP A 41 -3.24 8.07 12.09
CA ASP A 41 -2.10 7.14 12.09
C ASP A 41 -1.06 7.56 11.03
N GLU A 42 0.23 7.31 11.29
CA GLU A 42 1.29 7.33 10.28
C GLU A 42 1.80 5.90 10.07
N MET A 43 1.64 5.36 8.86
CA MET A 43 2.22 4.07 8.49
C MET A 43 3.62 4.28 7.93
N ILE A 44 4.57 3.51 8.45
CA ILE A 44 5.96 3.53 8.01
C ILE A 44 6.33 2.16 7.46
N VAL A 45 6.79 2.11 6.22
CA VAL A 45 7.31 0.89 5.57
C VAL A 45 8.77 1.10 5.23
N ARG A 46 9.63 0.17 5.62
CA ARG A 46 11.08 0.27 5.45
C ARG A 46 11.66 -1.06 5.00
N ILE A 47 12.60 -0.98 4.06
CA ILE A 47 13.49 -2.09 3.72
C ILE A 47 14.92 -1.55 3.80
N GLU A 48 15.78 -2.26 4.52
CA GLU A 48 17.19 -1.90 4.63
C GLU A 48 17.82 -1.78 3.23
N GLY A 49 18.53 -0.69 2.97
CA GLY A 49 19.13 -0.40 1.66
C GLY A 49 18.19 0.15 0.58
N LEU A 50 16.86 0.09 0.77
CA LEU A 50 15.88 0.65 -0.18
C LEU A 50 15.19 1.93 0.32
N GLY A 51 15.36 2.26 1.59
CA GLY A 51 14.82 3.47 2.20
C GLY A 51 13.52 3.23 2.97
N GLU A 52 12.76 4.30 3.17
CA GLU A 52 11.55 4.32 3.98
C GLU A 52 10.45 5.13 3.28
N GLN A 53 9.22 4.64 3.36
CA GLN A 53 8.01 5.34 2.98
C GLN A 53 7.20 5.68 4.23
N ARG A 54 6.66 6.91 4.28
CA ARG A 54 5.77 7.39 5.33
C ARG A 54 4.43 7.78 4.72
N GLN A 55 3.35 7.26 5.29
CA GLN A 55 2.01 7.41 4.74
C GLN A 55 1.06 7.87 5.85
N PRO A 56 0.64 9.15 5.87
CA PRO A 56 -0.39 9.62 6.79
C PRO A 56 -1.74 9.02 6.41
N VAL A 57 -2.47 8.50 7.40
CA VAL A 57 -3.82 7.97 7.22
C VAL A 57 -4.83 9.08 7.46
N ILE A 58 -5.54 9.45 6.40
CA ILE A 58 -6.62 10.44 6.44
C ILE A 58 -7.95 9.69 6.35
N ALA A 59 -8.96 10.13 7.11
CA ALA A 59 -10.30 9.59 6.96
C ALA A 59 -10.79 9.81 5.53
N PHE A 60 -11.42 8.80 4.95
CA PHE A 60 -12.10 8.99 3.66
C PHE A 60 -13.20 10.03 3.83
N ASP A 61 -13.10 11.12 3.08
CA ASP A 61 -14.12 12.15 2.94
C ASP A 61 -14.60 12.20 1.49
N ASP A 62 -15.45 13.17 1.13
CA ASP A 62 -15.94 13.36 -0.24
C ASP A 62 -14.84 13.95 -1.15
N TRP A 63 -13.64 13.35 -1.10
CA TRP A 63 -12.42 13.77 -1.77
C TRP A 63 -12.64 13.97 -3.27
N THR A 64 -13.39 13.08 -3.91
CA THR A 64 -13.73 13.20 -5.33
C THR A 64 -14.52 14.48 -5.62
N ALA A 65 -15.46 14.85 -4.75
CA ALA A 65 -16.19 16.11 -4.86
C ALA A 65 -15.27 17.32 -4.63
N LYS A 66 -14.36 17.24 -3.65
CA LYS A 66 -13.40 18.31 -3.33
C LYS A 66 -12.38 18.55 -4.45
N VAL A 67 -11.80 17.49 -5.02
CA VAL A 67 -10.92 17.58 -6.20
C VAL A 67 -11.68 18.16 -7.39
N SER A 68 -12.91 17.70 -7.64
CA SER A 68 -13.74 18.22 -8.75
C SER A 68 -14.12 19.69 -8.57
N ALA A 69 -14.20 20.17 -7.32
CA ALA A 69 -14.44 21.55 -6.96
C ALA A 69 -13.16 22.42 -6.95
N GLY A 70 -11.98 21.84 -7.19
CA GLY A 70 -10.70 22.55 -7.15
C GLY A 70 -10.25 22.96 -5.75
N GLU A 71 -10.81 22.34 -4.71
CA GLU A 71 -10.40 22.58 -3.34
C GLU A 71 -8.99 22.00 -3.09
N PRO A 72 -8.17 22.64 -2.25
CA PRO A 72 -6.87 22.09 -1.86
C PRO A 72 -7.07 20.73 -1.20
N THR A 73 -6.67 19.67 -1.89
CA THR A 73 -6.49 18.37 -1.26
C THR A 73 -5.08 18.37 -0.68
N ASN A 74 -4.99 18.44 0.65
CA ASN A 74 -3.70 18.32 1.35
C ASN A 74 -2.91 17.10 0.87
#